data_AF-A0AAD5UZ01-F1
#
_entry.id   AF-A0AAD5UZ01-F1
#
_cell.length_a   1.000
_cell.length_b   1.000
_cell.length_c   1.000
_cell.angle_alpha   90.00
_cell.angle_beta   90.00
_cell.angle_gamma   90.00
#
_symmetry.space_group_name_H-M   'P 1'
#
loop_
_entity.id
_entity.type
_entity.pdbx_description
1 polymer ?
#
loop_
_entity_poly.entity_id
_entity_poly.type
_entity_poly.pdbx_seq_one_letter_code
_entity_poly.pdbx_strand_id
1 'polypeptide(L)'
;MTEPLDELNGSVEVALAIHAELAAKLVNIADQFNRAKIHSADQKASFEQVLQEKKDLTHAVSTQEKRIIELQEEVKNLKVANEALSAQIDDERNENSRLLDMLEDQNEDWKTKFAASQEEIEALTISLSNAQITARPPKRSIKDKPQQPEYDPVTEDRLKVLQELPADRTGDVPEEAHLHPVGFTRLELMSLLGGGGQTLIGNIGKNKEKTEIAKLHDVNGMLYPYRDLNPWLPKNPGEHGYMFVGLFGPGGDYQRFLEPEERALFIPIGSSWRYYGHYEVFRDPRKDLSVKEWSLFSGDFKHRYAEMTLSKRMAGSKFTEMKKSKPGQVENEVQQIIREYDAGTRRVPLVQLCCIGYDHGLVLALQEAPKRTIGKRKVGQGTKRTGGASSVASTSHRPLRKRVRTQRAASPQPDVDMDVDDHPPPEGPRRSSRVVRLLVREPQADS
;
A
#
# COMPACT_ATOMS: atom_id res chain seq x y z
N MET A 1 105.75 -23.62 -50.76
CA MET A 1 105.08 -22.41 -51.31
C MET A 1 103.56 -22.56 -51.14
N THR A 2 103.07 -22.72 -49.92
CA THR A 2 101.62 -22.87 -49.62
C THR A 2 101.13 -21.95 -48.50
N GLU A 3 102.03 -21.29 -47.77
CA GLU A 3 101.69 -20.40 -46.64
C GLU A 3 100.92 -19.09 -46.99
N PRO A 4 100.97 -18.49 -48.21
CA PRO A 4 100.22 -17.24 -48.45
C PRO A 4 98.72 -17.44 -48.78
N LEU A 5 98.23 -18.67 -48.90
CA LEU A 5 96.81 -18.96 -49.19
C LEU A 5 95.95 -19.11 -47.92
N ASP A 6 96.55 -19.55 -46.81
CA ASP A 6 95.82 -19.75 -45.55
C ASP A 6 95.50 -18.42 -44.84
N GLU A 7 96.40 -17.43 -44.91
CA GLU A 7 96.12 -16.08 -44.39
C GLU A 7 95.02 -15.35 -45.18
N LEU A 8 94.96 -15.58 -46.50
CA LEU A 8 93.92 -15.00 -47.35
C LEU A 8 92.55 -15.60 -47.05
N ASN A 9 92.48 -16.91 -46.81
CA ASN A 9 91.24 -17.60 -46.41
C ASN A 9 90.74 -17.11 -45.05
N GLY A 10 91.62 -16.93 -44.06
CA GLY A 10 91.24 -16.39 -42.76
C GLY A 10 90.69 -14.95 -42.85
N SER A 11 91.28 -14.10 -43.70
CA SER A 11 90.79 -12.73 -43.91
C SER A 11 89.41 -12.71 -44.59
N VAL A 12 89.16 -13.62 -45.55
CA VAL A 12 87.87 -13.76 -46.23
C VAL A 12 86.79 -14.27 -45.28
N GLU A 13 87.09 -15.24 -44.41
CA GLU A 13 86.14 -15.74 -43.40
C GLU A 13 85.73 -14.66 -42.40
N VAL A 14 86.69 -13.85 -41.93
CA VAL A 14 86.41 -12.71 -41.04
C VAL A 14 85.56 -11.65 -41.76
N ALA A 15 85.85 -11.34 -43.02
CA ALA A 15 85.05 -10.40 -43.81
C ALA A 15 83.62 -10.90 -44.04
N LEU A 16 83.44 -12.20 -44.31
CA LEU A 16 82.12 -12.82 -44.47
C LEU A 16 81.34 -12.83 -43.15
N ALA A 17 82.00 -13.10 -42.01
CA ALA A 17 81.37 -13.06 -40.70
C ALA A 17 80.89 -11.64 -40.33
N ILE A 18 81.72 -10.62 -40.58
CA ILE A 18 81.35 -9.21 -40.38
C ILE A 18 80.18 -8.83 -41.30
N HIS A 19 80.20 -9.26 -42.56
CA HIS A 19 79.11 -8.97 -43.49
C HIS A 19 77.81 -9.66 -43.08
N ALA A 20 77.86 -10.91 -42.60
CA ALA A 20 76.71 -11.62 -42.07
C ALA A 20 76.14 -10.95 -40.81
N GLU A 21 76.99 -10.50 -39.89
CA GLU A 21 76.56 -9.76 -38.69
C GLU A 21 75.91 -8.42 -39.04
N LEU A 22 76.50 -7.67 -39.99
CA LEU A 22 75.92 -6.42 -40.48
C LEU A 22 74.58 -6.65 -41.18
N ALA A 23 74.46 -7.69 -41.99
CA ALA A 23 73.20 -8.08 -42.62
C ALA A 23 72.13 -8.41 -41.56
N ALA A 24 72.47 -9.18 -40.52
CA ALA A 24 71.56 -9.51 -39.43
C ALA A 24 71.12 -8.25 -38.64
N LYS A 25 72.04 -7.31 -38.39
CA LYS A 25 71.72 -6.02 -37.75
C LYS A 25 70.79 -5.18 -38.63
N LEU A 26 71.02 -5.12 -39.95
CA LEU A 26 70.15 -4.40 -40.88
C LEU A 26 68.75 -5.01 -40.93
N VAL A 27 68.62 -6.34 -40.92
CA VAL A 27 67.32 -7.02 -40.84
C VAL A 27 66.59 -6.67 -39.55
N ASN A 28 67.27 -6.70 -38.39
CA ASN A 28 66.66 -6.33 -37.11
C ASN A 28 66.18 -4.86 -37.10
N ILE A 29 66.99 -3.93 -37.63
CA ILE A 29 66.61 -2.52 -37.75
C ILE A 29 65.40 -2.35 -38.68
N ALA A 30 65.36 -3.05 -39.82
CA ALA A 30 64.22 -3.03 -40.73
C ALA A 30 62.95 -3.57 -40.05
N ASP A 31 63.05 -4.65 -39.29
CA ASP A 31 61.94 -5.21 -38.52
C ASP A 31 61.45 -4.25 -37.42
N GLN A 32 62.37 -3.59 -36.71
CA GLN A 32 62.01 -2.56 -35.72
C GLN A 32 61.30 -1.37 -36.37
N PHE A 33 61.78 -0.89 -37.52
CA PHE A 33 61.14 0.17 -38.28
C PHE A 33 59.74 -0.23 -38.76
N ASN A 34 59.59 -1.44 -39.29
CA ASN A 34 58.30 -1.97 -39.74
C ASN A 34 57.31 -2.10 -38.57
N ARG A 35 57.76 -2.60 -37.40
CA ARG A 35 56.93 -2.64 -36.18
C ARG A 35 56.51 -1.25 -35.72
N ALA A 36 57.42 -0.28 -35.71
CA ALA A 36 57.11 1.10 -35.36
C ALA A 36 56.10 1.73 -36.33
N LYS A 37 56.22 1.43 -37.62
CA LYS A 37 55.28 1.89 -38.65
C LYS A 37 53.89 1.31 -38.47
N ILE A 38 53.78 0.01 -38.19
CA ILE A 38 52.49 -0.65 -37.89
C ILE A 38 51.88 -0.04 -36.63
N HIS A 39 52.67 0.10 -35.55
CA HIS A 39 52.19 0.69 -34.31
C HIS A 39 51.69 2.13 -34.49
N SER A 40 52.39 2.94 -35.29
CA SER A 40 51.97 4.31 -35.63
C SER A 40 50.66 4.33 -36.44
N ALA A 41 50.48 3.39 -37.37
CA ALA A 41 49.23 3.25 -38.13
C ALA A 41 48.06 2.82 -37.23
N ASP A 42 48.28 1.88 -36.31
CA ASP A 42 47.27 1.43 -35.34
C ASP A 42 46.88 2.56 -34.37
N GLN A 43 47.85 3.34 -33.90
CA GLN A 43 47.59 4.53 -33.07
C GLN A 43 46.76 5.57 -33.82
N LYS A 44 47.06 5.80 -35.11
CA LYS A 44 46.28 6.74 -35.93
C LYS A 44 44.84 6.26 -36.13
N ALA A 45 44.64 4.98 -36.43
CA ALA A 45 43.30 4.38 -36.57
C ALA A 45 42.50 4.45 -35.27
N SER A 46 43.14 4.13 -34.14
CA SER A 46 42.56 4.26 -32.80
C SER A 46 42.16 5.71 -32.49
N PHE A 47 43.00 6.69 -32.82
CA PHE A 47 42.70 8.10 -32.65
C PHE A 47 41.53 8.57 -33.53
N GLU A 48 41.46 8.14 -34.79
CA GLU A 48 40.34 8.42 -35.69
C GLU A 48 39.01 7.83 -35.17
N GLN A 49 39.05 6.62 -34.61
CA GLN A 49 37.90 5.99 -33.96
C GLN A 49 37.41 6.81 -32.75
N VAL A 50 38.32 7.24 -31.86
CA VAL A 50 37.97 8.09 -30.70
C VAL A 50 37.39 9.43 -31.14
N LEU A 51 37.90 10.02 -32.22
CA LEU A 51 37.33 11.25 -32.79
C LEU A 51 35.91 11.04 -33.32
N GLN A 52 35.62 9.91 -33.94
CA GLN A 52 34.28 9.59 -34.40
C GLN A 52 33.32 9.38 -33.23
N GLU A 53 33.73 8.61 -32.21
CA GLU A 53 32.93 8.39 -30.99
C GLU A 53 32.64 9.72 -30.28
N LYS A 54 33.61 10.63 -30.20
CA LYS A 54 33.40 11.98 -29.65
C LYS A 54 32.33 12.75 -30.44
N LYS A 55 32.31 12.68 -31.76
CA LYS A 55 31.31 13.35 -32.60
C LYS A 55 29.91 12.79 -32.35
N ASP A 56 29.80 11.46 -32.28
CA ASP A 56 28.54 10.76 -32.04
C ASP A 56 27.99 11.09 -30.64
N LEU A 57 28.86 11.12 -29.62
CA LEU A 57 28.49 11.55 -28.27
C LEU A 57 28.06 13.02 -28.23
N THR A 58 28.76 13.91 -28.95
CA THR A 58 28.37 15.33 -29.04
C THR A 58 26.97 15.48 -29.66
N HIS A 59 26.67 14.72 -30.71
CA HIS A 59 25.34 14.72 -31.31
C HIS A 59 24.26 14.16 -30.37
N ALA A 60 24.57 13.09 -29.64
CA ALA A 60 23.67 12.51 -28.65
C ALA A 60 23.36 13.49 -27.51
N VAL A 61 24.38 14.20 -26.99
CA VAL A 61 24.20 15.24 -25.96
C VAL A 61 23.33 16.37 -26.49
N SER A 62 23.59 16.89 -27.70
CA SER A 62 22.76 17.94 -28.31
C SER A 62 21.29 17.50 -28.50
N THR A 63 21.06 16.23 -28.81
CA THR A 63 19.71 15.67 -28.93
C THR A 63 19.00 15.62 -27.56
N GLN A 64 19.72 15.22 -26.50
CA GLN A 64 19.18 15.21 -25.14
C GLN A 64 18.87 16.62 -24.63
N GLU A 65 19.72 17.60 -24.92
CA GLU A 65 19.48 19.01 -24.56
C GLU A 65 18.19 19.55 -25.19
N LYS A 66 17.95 19.25 -26.47
CA LYS A 66 16.68 19.61 -27.14
C LYS A 66 15.48 18.97 -26.44
N ARG A 67 15.59 17.69 -26.07
CA ARG A 67 14.51 16.98 -25.37
C ARG A 67 14.22 17.57 -23.99
N ILE A 68 15.26 18.00 -23.27
CA ILE A 68 15.11 18.67 -21.97
C ILE A 68 14.35 19.99 -22.13
N ILE A 69 14.66 20.78 -23.16
CA ILE A 69 13.96 22.05 -23.45
C ILE A 69 12.48 21.80 -23.76
N GLU A 70 12.17 20.81 -24.60
CA GLU A 70 10.78 20.42 -24.90
C GLU A 70 10.00 20.03 -23.63
N LEU A 71 10.59 19.20 -22.77
CA LEU A 71 9.97 18.77 -21.51
C LEU A 71 9.80 19.94 -20.53
N GLN A 72 10.71 20.91 -20.51
CA GLN A 72 10.58 22.10 -19.68
C GLN A 72 9.37 22.96 -20.11
N GLU A 73 9.13 23.11 -21.41
CA GLU A 73 7.95 23.83 -21.91
C GLU A 73 6.65 23.06 -21.65
N GLU A 74 6.67 21.72 -21.78
CA GLU A 74 5.52 20.88 -21.41
C GLU A 74 5.17 21.02 -19.93
N VAL A 75 6.17 20.98 -19.03
CA VAL A 75 5.97 21.19 -17.60
C VAL A 75 5.42 22.58 -17.29
N LYS A 76 5.88 23.61 -18.01
CA LYS A 76 5.35 24.97 -17.87
C LYS A 76 3.88 25.06 -18.28
N ASN A 77 3.51 24.45 -19.41
CA ASN A 77 2.12 24.39 -19.87
C ASN A 77 1.21 23.64 -18.89
N LEU A 78 1.70 22.51 -18.34
CA LEU A 78 0.96 21.75 -17.32
C LEU A 78 0.76 22.54 -16.02
N LYS A 79 1.72 23.37 -15.62
CA LYS A 79 1.57 24.25 -14.46
C LYS A 79 0.45 25.28 -14.66
N VAL A 80 0.43 25.95 -15.81
CA VAL A 80 -0.64 26.90 -16.17
C VAL A 80 -2.01 26.22 -16.18
N ALA A 81 -2.09 25.01 -16.76
CA ALA A 81 -3.33 24.24 -16.78
C ALA A 81 -3.79 23.84 -15.36
N ASN A 82 -2.87 23.47 -14.48
CA ASN A 82 -3.18 23.11 -13.10
C ASN A 82 -3.63 24.32 -12.27
N GLU A 83 -3.05 25.49 -12.49
CA GLU A 83 -3.50 26.75 -11.88
C GLU A 83 -4.91 27.12 -12.35
N ALA A 84 -5.21 26.98 -13.64
CA ALA A 84 -6.55 27.20 -14.18
C ALA A 84 -7.59 26.23 -13.59
N LEU A 85 -7.25 24.94 -13.47
CA LEU A 85 -8.12 23.94 -12.84
C LEU A 85 -8.33 24.22 -11.35
N SER A 86 -7.29 24.68 -10.65
CA SER A 86 -7.39 25.06 -9.23
C SER A 86 -8.36 26.23 -9.06
N ALA A 87 -8.29 27.24 -9.93
CA ALA A 87 -9.24 28.37 -9.92
C ALA A 87 -10.68 27.89 -10.18
N GLN A 88 -10.89 26.98 -11.13
CA GLN A 88 -12.22 26.40 -11.39
C GLN A 88 -12.77 25.66 -10.17
N ILE A 89 -11.94 24.88 -9.46
CA ILE A 89 -12.35 24.18 -8.23
C ILE A 89 -12.77 25.16 -7.14
N ASP A 90 -12.05 26.28 -7.00
CA ASP A 90 -12.41 27.31 -6.01
C ASP A 90 -13.74 28.00 -6.37
N ASP A 91 -13.99 28.28 -7.65
CA ASP A 91 -15.27 28.81 -8.12
C ASP A 91 -16.44 27.84 -7.86
N GLU A 92 -16.27 26.56 -8.19
CA GLU A 92 -17.28 25.52 -7.90
C GLU A 92 -17.50 25.34 -6.40
N ARG A 93 -16.45 25.47 -5.58
CA ARG A 93 -16.57 25.42 -4.13
C ARG A 93 -17.34 26.61 -3.57
N ASN A 94 -17.12 27.81 -4.11
CA ASN A 94 -17.84 29.02 -3.73
C ASN A 94 -19.32 28.90 -4.10
N GLU A 95 -19.65 28.39 -5.29
CA GLU A 95 -21.04 28.18 -5.71
C GLU A 95 -21.73 27.11 -4.86
N ASN A 96 -21.06 26.00 -4.55
CA ASN A 96 -21.59 25.00 -3.63
C ASN A 96 -21.86 25.56 -2.23
N SER A 97 -20.99 26.46 -1.73
CA SER A 97 -21.22 27.15 -0.46
C SER A 97 -22.48 27.99 -0.52
N ARG A 98 -22.66 28.75 -1.61
CA ARG A 98 -23.85 29.58 -1.82
C ARG A 98 -25.14 28.75 -1.89
N LEU A 99 -25.12 27.62 -2.58
CA LEU A 99 -26.26 26.70 -2.66
C LEU A 99 -26.59 26.07 -1.29
N LEU A 100 -25.58 25.78 -0.47
CA LEU A 100 -25.79 25.32 0.90
C LEU A 100 -26.47 26.37 1.77
N ASP A 101 -26.02 27.63 1.70
CA ASP A 101 -26.65 28.74 2.43
C ASP A 101 -28.13 28.89 2.02
N MET A 102 -28.43 28.80 0.71
CA MET A 102 -29.81 28.82 0.22
C MET A 102 -30.67 27.65 0.72
N LEU A 103 -30.09 26.45 0.84
CA LEU A 103 -30.78 25.28 1.37
C LEU A 103 -31.02 25.39 2.88
N GLU A 104 -30.09 25.98 3.63
CA GLU A 104 -30.26 26.26 5.05
C GLU A 104 -31.41 27.25 5.27
N ASP A 105 -31.46 28.34 4.49
CA ASP A 105 -32.56 29.31 4.53
C ASP A 105 -33.92 28.65 4.22
N GLN A 106 -33.97 27.78 3.20
CA GLN A 106 -35.17 27.00 2.89
C GLN A 106 -35.53 26.05 4.03
N ASN A 107 -34.57 25.36 4.63
CA ASN A 107 -34.83 24.42 5.72
C ASN A 107 -35.40 25.12 6.96
N GLU A 108 -34.93 26.33 7.29
CA GLU A 108 -35.51 27.12 8.37
C GLU A 108 -36.95 27.57 8.06
N ASP A 109 -37.25 27.98 6.81
CA ASP A 109 -38.63 28.25 6.36
C ASP A 109 -39.53 27.01 6.47
N TRP A 110 -39.03 25.83 6.11
CA TRP A 110 -39.78 24.57 6.25
C TRP A 110 -40.01 24.19 7.72
N LYS A 111 -39.02 24.37 8.60
CA LYS A 111 -39.18 24.11 10.04
C LYS A 111 -40.25 25.00 10.66
N THR A 112 -40.28 26.28 10.31
CA THR A 112 -41.29 27.21 10.83
C THR A 112 -42.69 26.83 10.34
N LYS A 113 -42.85 26.47 9.07
CA LYS A 113 -44.11 25.94 8.52
C LYS A 113 -44.54 24.63 9.18
N PHE A 114 -43.60 23.71 9.39
CA PHE A 114 -43.88 22.44 10.05
C PHE A 114 -44.30 22.62 11.50
N ALA A 115 -43.64 23.51 12.25
CA ALA A 115 -44.02 23.84 13.62
C ALA A 115 -45.45 24.41 13.68
N ALA A 116 -45.81 25.32 12.75
CA ALA A 116 -47.17 25.85 12.66
C ALA A 116 -48.21 24.76 12.35
N SER A 117 -47.91 23.82 11.44
CA SER A 117 -48.79 22.68 11.17
C SER A 117 -48.86 21.69 12.33
N GLN A 118 -47.79 21.52 13.10
CA GLN A 118 -47.78 20.65 14.28
C GLN A 118 -48.69 21.21 15.38
N GLU A 119 -48.66 22.53 15.63
CA GLU A 119 -49.59 23.19 16.55
C GLU A 119 -51.07 22.99 16.11
N GLU A 120 -51.34 23.04 14.80
CA GLU A 120 -52.67 22.76 14.25
C GLU A 120 -53.10 21.30 14.45
N ILE A 121 -52.20 20.34 14.20
CA ILE A 121 -52.45 18.91 14.44
C ILE A 121 -52.66 18.61 15.92
N GLU A 122 -51.87 19.22 16.80
CA GLU A 122 -52.01 19.06 18.26
C GLU A 122 -53.36 19.62 18.74
N ALA A 123 -53.79 20.78 18.23
CA ALA A 123 -55.11 21.32 18.52
C ALA A 123 -56.23 20.37 18.07
N LEU A 124 -56.13 19.77 16.88
CA LEU A 124 -57.06 18.75 16.38
C LEU A 124 -57.01 17.45 17.20
N THR A 125 -55.81 17.02 17.62
CA THR A 125 -55.60 15.80 18.39
C THR A 125 -56.14 15.93 19.81
N ILE A 126 -56.02 17.10 20.44
CA ILE A 126 -56.66 17.40 21.73
C ILE A 126 -58.19 17.34 21.58
N SER A 127 -58.72 17.80 20.45
CA SER A 127 -60.16 17.66 20.13
C SER A 127 -60.58 16.19 19.99
N LEU A 128 -59.80 15.37 19.29
CA LEU A 128 -60.06 13.94 19.04
C LEU A 128 -59.85 13.04 20.27
N SER A 129 -58.83 13.29 21.08
CA SER A 129 -58.49 12.49 22.27
C SER A 129 -59.50 12.64 23.42
N ASN A 130 -60.23 13.75 23.47
CA ASN A 130 -61.41 13.88 24.33
C ASN A 130 -62.55 12.91 23.94
N ALA A 131 -62.51 12.30 22.75
CA ALA A 131 -63.56 11.41 22.26
C ALA A 131 -63.29 9.91 22.45
N GLN A 132 -62.06 9.48 22.77
CA GLN A 132 -61.70 8.06 22.82
C GLN A 132 -60.74 7.72 23.96
N ILE A 133 -61.32 7.30 25.09
CA ILE A 133 -60.62 6.57 26.16
C ILE A 133 -61.25 5.17 26.24
N THR A 134 -60.54 4.14 25.76
CA THR A 134 -60.38 2.81 26.41
C THR A 134 -59.79 1.79 25.41
N ALA A 135 -58.50 1.46 25.53
CA ALA A 135 -57.98 0.09 25.36
C ALA A 135 -56.45 0.07 25.56
N ARG A 136 -55.99 -0.74 26.52
CA ARG A 136 -54.56 -1.00 26.80
C ARG A 136 -54.05 -2.11 25.85
N PRO A 137 -52.87 -1.95 25.21
CA PRO A 137 -52.29 -3.03 24.43
C PRO A 137 -51.55 -4.03 25.34
N PRO A 138 -51.55 -5.33 24.99
CA PRO A 138 -50.91 -6.39 25.76
C PRO A 138 -49.39 -6.46 25.52
N LYS A 139 -48.67 -6.80 26.58
CA LYS A 139 -47.21 -6.97 26.60
C LYS A 139 -46.79 -8.23 25.82
N ARG A 140 -45.95 -8.08 24.79
CA ARG A 140 -45.34 -9.21 24.07
C ARG A 140 -44.11 -9.74 24.82
N SER A 141 -44.12 -11.05 25.05
CA SER A 141 -43.02 -11.86 25.60
C SER A 141 -42.01 -12.19 24.49
N ILE A 142 -40.76 -11.76 24.63
CA ILE A 142 -39.65 -12.06 23.71
C ILE A 142 -38.79 -13.16 24.34
N LYS A 143 -38.91 -14.40 23.84
CA LYS A 143 -38.09 -15.57 24.20
C LYS A 143 -37.83 -16.42 22.95
N ASP A 144 -37.16 -15.87 21.96
CA ASP A 144 -36.64 -16.66 20.84
C ASP A 144 -35.11 -16.72 20.92
N LYS A 145 -34.57 -17.95 20.92
CA LYS A 145 -33.13 -18.20 20.84
C LYS A 145 -32.64 -17.67 19.48
N PRO A 146 -31.50 -16.97 19.41
CA PRO A 146 -30.94 -16.51 18.14
C PRO A 146 -30.59 -17.73 17.29
N GLN A 147 -31.33 -17.95 16.22
CA GLN A 147 -30.96 -18.90 15.17
C GLN A 147 -29.61 -18.46 14.59
N GLN A 148 -28.71 -19.40 14.32
CA GLN A 148 -27.48 -19.09 13.61
C GLN A 148 -27.86 -18.48 12.25
N PRO A 149 -27.25 -17.36 11.84
CA PRO A 149 -27.56 -16.75 10.57
C PRO A 149 -27.30 -17.77 9.46
N GLU A 150 -28.33 -18.03 8.65
CA GLU A 150 -28.20 -18.80 7.43
C GLU A 150 -27.18 -18.07 6.53
N TYR A 151 -26.08 -18.74 6.19
CA TYR A 151 -25.02 -18.11 5.40
C TYR A 151 -25.39 -18.13 3.92
N ASP A 152 -25.24 -16.99 3.25
CA ASP A 152 -25.50 -16.86 1.82
C ASP A 152 -24.60 -17.83 1.02
N PRO A 153 -25.17 -18.71 0.17
CA PRO A 153 -24.41 -19.76 -0.51
C PRO A 153 -23.43 -19.19 -1.54
N VAL A 154 -22.30 -19.86 -1.71
CA VAL A 154 -21.38 -19.62 -2.84
C VAL A 154 -22.08 -20.08 -4.12
N THR A 155 -22.01 -19.29 -5.19
CA THR A 155 -22.64 -19.67 -6.47
C THR A 155 -21.99 -20.92 -7.07
N GLU A 156 -22.75 -21.69 -7.84
CA GLU A 156 -22.26 -22.93 -8.47
C GLU A 156 -21.02 -22.68 -9.34
N ASP A 157 -21.00 -21.57 -10.09
CA ASP A 157 -19.86 -21.20 -10.94
C ASP A 157 -18.59 -20.96 -10.09
N ARG A 158 -18.72 -20.31 -8.94
CA ARG A 158 -17.60 -20.08 -8.02
C ARG A 158 -17.15 -21.36 -7.34
N LEU A 159 -18.07 -22.27 -7.02
CA LEU A 159 -17.75 -23.58 -6.46
C LEU A 159 -16.96 -24.44 -7.46
N LYS A 160 -17.34 -24.44 -8.75
CA LYS A 160 -16.59 -25.14 -9.80
C LYS A 160 -15.15 -24.65 -9.87
N VAL A 161 -14.95 -23.32 -9.87
CA VAL A 161 -13.60 -22.73 -9.84
C VAL A 161 -12.79 -23.19 -8.63
N LEU A 162 -13.41 -23.31 -7.44
CA LEU A 162 -12.71 -23.82 -6.25
C LEU A 162 -12.39 -25.32 -6.34
N GLN A 163 -13.24 -26.12 -7.00
CA GLN A 163 -13.05 -27.56 -7.19
C GLN A 163 -11.97 -27.88 -8.24
N GLU A 164 -11.77 -26.99 -9.22
CA GLU A 164 -10.72 -27.08 -10.23
C GLU A 164 -9.33 -26.70 -9.69
N LEU A 165 -9.25 -26.13 -8.49
CA LEU A 165 -7.97 -25.83 -7.86
C LEU A 165 -7.24 -27.12 -7.48
N PRO A 166 -5.89 -27.12 -7.50
CA PRO A 166 -5.12 -28.33 -7.25
C PRO A 166 -5.31 -28.84 -5.81
N ALA A 167 -5.95 -30.00 -5.68
CA ALA A 167 -6.20 -30.65 -4.38
C ALA A 167 -4.92 -31.21 -3.73
N ASP A 168 -3.89 -31.48 -4.52
CA ASP A 168 -2.59 -31.94 -4.05
C ASP A 168 -1.87 -30.91 -3.18
N ARG A 169 -2.26 -29.63 -3.28
CA ARG A 169 -1.67 -28.54 -2.51
C ARG A 169 -2.17 -28.44 -1.07
N THR A 170 -3.33 -29.00 -0.73
CA THR A 170 -3.93 -28.74 0.60
C THR A 170 -3.21 -29.45 1.75
N GLY A 171 -2.36 -30.44 1.45
CA GLY A 171 -1.71 -31.29 2.45
C GLY A 171 -2.73 -32.11 3.25
N ASP A 172 -2.24 -33.11 3.98
CA ASP A 172 -3.08 -33.87 4.90
C ASP A 172 -3.37 -33.00 6.14
N VAL A 173 -4.60 -32.49 6.24
CA VAL A 173 -5.07 -31.82 7.46
C VAL A 173 -5.32 -32.91 8.51
N PRO A 174 -4.64 -32.89 9.67
CA PRO A 174 -4.87 -33.89 10.71
C PRO A 174 -6.33 -33.89 11.17
N GLU A 175 -6.92 -35.06 11.38
CA GLU A 175 -8.32 -35.20 11.80
C GLU A 175 -8.60 -34.42 13.10
N GLU A 176 -7.60 -34.31 13.98
CA GLU A 176 -7.66 -33.55 15.22
C GLU A 176 -7.91 -32.05 14.98
N ALA A 177 -7.44 -31.49 13.86
CA ALA A 177 -7.69 -30.09 13.51
C ALA A 177 -9.18 -29.81 13.25
N HIS A 178 -9.93 -30.83 12.81
CA HIS A 178 -11.37 -30.75 12.62
C HIS A 178 -12.13 -30.95 13.94
N LEU A 179 -11.70 -31.93 14.75
CA LEU A 179 -12.41 -32.36 15.96
C LEU A 179 -12.12 -31.51 17.20
N HIS A 180 -10.87 -31.11 17.41
CA HIS A 180 -10.39 -30.50 18.65
C HIS A 180 -9.62 -29.23 18.39
N PRO A 181 -10.33 -28.15 18.05
CA PRO A 181 -9.65 -27.13 17.31
C PRO A 181 -9.07 -26.11 18.27
N VAL A 182 -7.80 -25.84 18.09
CA VAL A 182 -7.05 -24.92 18.94
C VAL A 182 -7.46 -23.49 18.61
N GLY A 183 -7.85 -22.74 19.64
CA GLY A 183 -8.21 -21.34 19.54
C GLY A 183 -7.14 -20.45 20.18
N PHE A 184 -6.79 -19.37 19.49
CA PHE A 184 -5.83 -18.37 19.95
C PHE A 184 -6.51 -17.02 20.13
N THR A 185 -6.10 -16.23 21.11
CA THR A 185 -6.50 -14.82 21.16
C THR A 185 -5.71 -14.03 20.14
N ARG A 186 -6.28 -12.92 19.66
CA ARG A 186 -5.58 -12.02 18.74
C ARG A 186 -4.28 -11.45 19.33
N LEU A 187 -4.27 -11.21 20.63
CA LEU A 187 -3.10 -10.71 21.35
C LEU A 187 -1.99 -11.77 21.41
N GLU A 188 -2.33 -13.05 21.61
CA GLU A 188 -1.36 -14.14 21.53
C GLU A 188 -0.75 -14.21 20.12
N LEU A 189 -1.56 -14.23 19.06
CA LEU A 189 -1.07 -14.28 17.69
C LEU A 189 -0.16 -13.10 17.36
N MET A 190 -0.53 -11.88 17.76
CA MET A 190 0.32 -10.69 17.58
C MET A 190 1.64 -10.76 18.37
N SER A 191 1.63 -11.36 19.55
CA SER A 191 2.84 -11.52 20.37
C SER A 191 3.76 -12.61 19.84
N LEU A 192 3.19 -13.70 19.32
CA LEU A 192 3.91 -14.90 18.91
C LEU A 192 4.36 -14.87 17.46
N LEU A 193 3.57 -14.29 16.55
CA LEU A 193 3.87 -14.17 15.13
C LEU A 193 4.29 -12.74 14.72
N GLY A 194 4.05 -11.76 15.61
CA GLY A 194 4.31 -10.36 15.34
C GLY A 194 3.17 -9.67 14.58
N GLY A 195 3.51 -8.62 13.84
CA GLY A 195 2.59 -7.87 13.01
C GLY A 195 1.82 -6.74 13.70
N GLY A 196 1.10 -5.96 12.89
CA GLY A 196 0.30 -4.81 13.34
C GLY A 196 -1.11 -5.18 13.78
N GLY A 197 -1.74 -4.31 14.57
CA GLY A 197 -3.13 -4.48 15.05
C GLY A 197 -4.23 -4.23 14.00
N GLN A 198 -3.90 -4.26 12.70
CA GLN A 198 -4.90 -4.13 11.65
C GLN A 198 -5.88 -5.31 11.71
N THR A 199 -7.18 -5.04 11.51
CA THR A 199 -8.27 -5.98 11.82
C THR A 199 -8.41 -7.12 10.82
N LEU A 200 -8.07 -6.91 9.55
CA LEU A 200 -8.22 -7.92 8.49
C LEU A 200 -6.87 -8.45 8.00
N ILE A 201 -5.95 -7.57 7.61
CA ILE A 201 -4.66 -7.93 7.01
C ILE A 201 -3.55 -7.64 8.03
N GLY A 202 -2.99 -8.69 8.63
CA GLY A 202 -1.86 -8.59 9.54
C GLY A 202 -0.54 -8.68 8.77
N ASN A 203 0.12 -7.55 8.54
CA ASN A 203 1.47 -7.55 7.98
C ASN A 203 2.52 -7.71 9.09
N ILE A 204 3.39 -8.71 8.97
CA ILE A 204 4.60 -8.83 9.77
C ILE A 204 5.62 -7.89 9.11
N GLY A 205 5.87 -6.74 9.76
CA GLY A 205 6.60 -5.64 9.11
C GLY A 205 7.99 -6.07 8.66
N LYS A 206 8.35 -5.78 7.40
CA LYS A 206 9.68 -6.11 6.81
C LYS A 206 10.86 -5.61 7.66
N ASN A 207 10.65 -4.51 8.39
CA ASN A 207 11.67 -3.85 9.21
C ASN A 207 11.68 -4.32 10.67
N LYS A 208 10.71 -5.14 11.08
CA LYS A 208 10.71 -5.77 12.40
C LYS A 208 11.22 -7.18 12.21
N GLU A 209 12.14 -7.61 13.06
CA GLU A 209 12.56 -9.00 13.07
C GLU A 209 11.31 -9.88 13.25
N LYS A 210 11.07 -10.76 12.28
CA LYS A 210 10.09 -11.84 12.43
C LYS A 210 10.40 -12.57 13.74
N THR A 211 9.35 -12.93 14.49
CA THR A 211 9.52 -13.80 15.67
C THR A 211 10.09 -15.15 15.24
N GLU A 212 10.68 -15.89 16.18
CA GLU A 212 11.28 -17.20 15.88
C GLU A 212 10.25 -18.16 15.29
N ILE A 213 9.02 -18.20 15.83
CA ILE A 213 7.92 -19.02 15.31
C ILE A 213 7.55 -18.59 13.88
N ALA A 214 7.39 -17.30 13.62
CA ALA A 214 7.06 -16.83 12.26
C ALA A 214 8.18 -17.10 11.24
N LYS A 215 9.46 -17.11 11.66
CA LYS A 215 10.58 -17.51 10.80
C LYS A 215 10.57 -19.01 10.53
N LEU A 216 10.38 -19.81 11.56
CA LEU A 216 10.42 -21.27 11.50
C LEU A 216 9.31 -21.83 10.59
N HIS A 217 8.13 -21.24 10.65
CA HIS A 217 6.92 -21.66 9.91
C HIS A 217 6.63 -20.78 8.68
N ASP A 218 7.62 -20.02 8.22
CA ASP A 218 7.54 -19.05 7.12
C ASP A 218 6.25 -18.20 7.05
N VAL A 219 5.80 -17.71 8.21
CA VAL A 219 4.64 -16.82 8.28
C VAL A 219 5.10 -15.42 7.87
N ASN A 220 4.77 -15.03 6.63
CA ASN A 220 5.07 -13.71 6.07
C ASN A 220 3.97 -12.68 6.37
N GLY A 221 2.75 -13.15 6.56
CA GLY A 221 1.60 -12.32 6.86
C GLY A 221 0.39 -13.15 7.26
N MET A 222 -0.60 -12.50 7.84
CA MET A 222 -1.78 -13.15 8.41
C MET A 222 -3.07 -12.50 7.89
N LEU A 223 -4.12 -13.30 7.79
CA LEU A 223 -5.47 -12.87 7.49
C LEU A 223 -6.40 -13.19 8.67
N TYR A 224 -7.26 -12.24 8.98
CA TYR A 224 -8.20 -12.28 10.10
C TYR A 224 -9.64 -11.93 9.67
N PRO A 225 -10.21 -12.57 8.65
CA PRO A 225 -11.55 -12.24 8.18
C PRO A 225 -12.62 -12.77 9.15
N TYR A 226 -13.64 -11.96 9.38
CA TYR A 226 -14.84 -12.39 10.11
C TYR A 226 -15.87 -12.95 9.14
N ARG A 227 -16.55 -14.05 9.54
CA ARG A 227 -17.55 -14.73 8.71
C ARG A 227 -18.80 -13.89 8.44
N ASP A 228 -19.16 -12.98 9.32
CA ASP A 228 -20.32 -12.09 9.18
C ASP A 228 -20.21 -11.13 7.99
N LEU A 229 -18.99 -10.77 7.59
CA LEU A 229 -18.68 -9.96 6.41
C LEU A 229 -18.05 -10.77 5.28
N ASN A 230 -17.80 -12.06 5.48
CA ASN A 230 -17.16 -12.96 4.53
C ASN A 230 -17.81 -14.35 4.59
N PRO A 231 -19.05 -14.49 4.08
CA PRO A 231 -19.79 -15.76 4.13
C PRO A 231 -19.13 -16.86 3.29
N TRP A 232 -18.29 -16.50 2.33
CA TRP A 232 -17.62 -17.43 1.40
C TRP A 232 -16.24 -17.91 1.87
N LEU A 233 -15.88 -17.67 3.14
CA LEU A 233 -14.66 -18.22 3.72
C LEU A 233 -14.71 -19.76 3.76
N PRO A 234 -13.54 -20.43 3.71
CA PRO A 234 -13.42 -21.88 3.91
C PRO A 234 -14.23 -22.36 5.13
N LYS A 235 -14.97 -23.46 5.00
CA LYS A 235 -15.79 -23.97 6.12
C LYS A 235 -14.91 -24.76 7.09
N ASN A 236 -13.98 -25.53 6.54
CA ASN A 236 -13.02 -26.32 7.29
C ASN A 236 -11.58 -25.86 7.02
N PRO A 237 -10.63 -26.15 7.94
CA PRO A 237 -9.21 -25.99 7.65
C PRO A 237 -8.80 -26.78 6.40
N GLY A 238 -7.88 -26.23 5.62
CA GLY A 238 -7.40 -26.83 4.37
C GLY A 238 -8.25 -26.57 3.13
N GLU A 239 -9.51 -26.13 3.27
CA GLU A 239 -10.38 -25.89 2.11
C GLU A 239 -10.05 -24.56 1.40
N HIS A 240 -10.28 -24.50 0.09
CA HIS A 240 -10.25 -23.24 -0.66
C HIS A 240 -11.50 -22.39 -0.34
N GLY A 241 -11.44 -21.09 -0.67
CA GLY A 241 -12.60 -20.22 -0.49
C GLY A 241 -12.44 -18.85 -1.13
N TYR A 242 -13.29 -17.92 -0.71
CA TYR A 242 -13.19 -16.51 -1.09
C TYR A 242 -13.31 -15.61 0.13
N MET A 243 -12.72 -14.43 0.02
CA MET A 243 -12.80 -13.36 1.02
C MET A 243 -13.18 -12.06 0.32
N PHE A 244 -14.05 -11.29 0.93
CA PHE A 244 -14.33 -9.92 0.51
C PHE A 244 -13.28 -9.01 1.14
N VAL A 245 -12.54 -8.29 0.31
CA VAL A 245 -11.55 -7.31 0.78
C VAL A 245 -11.95 -5.91 0.40
N GLY A 246 -11.14 -4.94 0.82
CA GLY A 246 -11.02 -3.72 0.05
C GLY A 246 -12.26 -2.87 0.05
N LEU A 247 -12.57 -2.33 1.22
CA LEU A 247 -13.56 -1.27 1.29
C LEU A 247 -12.89 0.01 0.81
N PHE A 248 -13.45 0.64 -0.23
CA PHE A 248 -12.91 1.86 -0.82
C PHE A 248 -12.65 2.92 0.26
N GLY A 249 -11.39 3.10 0.59
CA GLY A 249 -10.94 3.98 1.65
C GLY A 249 -9.46 4.33 1.49
N PRO A 250 -8.96 5.28 2.28
CA PRO A 250 -7.61 5.83 2.11
C PRO A 250 -6.49 4.81 2.33
N GLY A 251 -6.79 3.65 2.95
CA GLY A 251 -5.81 2.58 3.17
C GLY A 251 -5.42 1.79 1.91
N GLY A 252 -6.16 1.94 0.80
CA GLY A 252 -5.85 1.23 -0.45
C GLY A 252 -6.02 -0.29 -0.36
N ASP A 253 -6.77 -0.81 0.61
CA ASP A 253 -7.00 -2.26 0.78
C ASP A 253 -7.63 -2.88 -0.47
N TYR A 254 -8.39 -2.10 -1.24
CA TYR A 254 -8.99 -2.52 -2.52
C TYR A 254 -7.97 -2.63 -3.66
N GLN A 255 -6.71 -2.29 -3.46
CA GLN A 255 -5.62 -2.48 -4.43
C GLN A 255 -4.68 -3.62 -3.99
N ARG A 256 -4.99 -4.31 -2.89
CA ARG A 256 -4.18 -5.42 -2.38
C ARG A 256 -4.44 -6.70 -3.19
N PHE A 257 -3.45 -7.59 -3.15
CA PHE A 257 -3.50 -8.93 -3.73
C PHE A 257 -3.70 -8.96 -5.25
N LEU A 258 -3.33 -7.88 -5.95
CA LEU A 258 -3.26 -7.90 -7.42
C LEU A 258 -2.13 -8.82 -7.92
N GLU A 259 -1.12 -9.02 -7.08
CA GLU A 259 -0.13 -10.08 -7.23
C GLU A 259 -0.43 -11.16 -6.19
N PRO A 260 -0.21 -12.46 -6.49
CA PRO A 260 -0.34 -13.52 -5.52
C PRO A 260 0.56 -13.27 -4.30
N GLU A 261 -0.01 -13.39 -3.11
CA GLU A 261 0.73 -13.30 -1.85
C GLU A 261 0.43 -14.51 -0.97
N GLU A 262 1.40 -15.00 -0.19
CA GLU A 262 1.17 -16.07 0.77
C GLU A 262 0.80 -15.53 2.15
N ARG A 263 -0.27 -16.08 2.75
CA ARG A 263 -0.80 -15.63 4.04
C ARG A 263 -1.28 -16.80 4.90
N ALA A 264 -1.01 -16.75 6.19
CA ALA A 264 -1.63 -17.63 7.17
C ALA A 264 -3.06 -17.14 7.48
N LEU A 265 -4.06 -18.02 7.32
CA LEU A 265 -5.46 -17.66 7.54
C LEU A 265 -5.92 -18.06 8.95
N PHE A 266 -6.47 -17.08 9.67
CA PHE A 266 -7.11 -17.29 10.97
C PHE A 266 -8.56 -16.81 10.93
N ILE A 267 -9.51 -17.70 11.23
CA ILE A 267 -10.95 -17.39 11.23
C ILE A 267 -11.48 -17.44 12.68
N PRO A 268 -12.29 -16.46 13.11
CA PRO A 268 -12.80 -16.40 14.47
C PRO A 268 -13.93 -17.41 14.67
N ILE A 269 -13.86 -18.13 15.80
CA ILE A 269 -14.89 -19.04 16.30
C ILE A 269 -15.13 -18.69 17.77
N GLY A 270 -16.26 -18.04 18.02
CA GLY A 270 -16.56 -17.43 19.32
C GLY A 270 -15.57 -16.31 19.64
N SER A 271 -14.87 -16.43 20.77
CA SER A 271 -13.86 -15.47 21.23
C SER A 271 -12.43 -15.80 20.80
N SER A 272 -12.23 -16.91 20.07
CA SER A 272 -10.92 -17.42 19.70
C SER A 272 -10.72 -17.42 18.18
N TRP A 273 -9.47 -17.37 17.74
CA TRP A 273 -9.04 -17.41 16.35
C TRP A 273 -8.44 -18.78 16.08
N ARG A 274 -8.98 -19.48 15.07
CA ARG A 274 -8.50 -20.79 14.67
C ARG A 274 -7.69 -20.66 13.38
N TYR A 275 -6.59 -21.39 13.31
CA TYR A 275 -5.78 -21.50 12.10
C TYR A 275 -6.47 -22.39 11.06
N TYR A 276 -6.52 -21.95 9.80
CA TYR A 276 -7.19 -22.66 8.69
C TYR A 276 -6.22 -23.12 7.60
N GLY A 277 -4.93 -22.78 7.70
CA GLY A 277 -3.90 -23.12 6.73
C GLY A 277 -3.11 -21.92 6.21
N HIS A 278 -2.14 -22.21 5.33
CA HIS A 278 -1.46 -21.26 4.47
C HIS A 278 -2.22 -21.15 3.15
N TYR A 279 -2.38 -19.92 2.68
CA TYR A 279 -3.12 -19.61 1.46
C TYR A 279 -2.28 -18.74 0.55
N GLU A 280 -2.24 -19.10 -0.73
CA GLU A 280 -1.97 -18.16 -1.80
C GLU A 280 -3.23 -17.33 -2.01
N VAL A 281 -3.11 -16.02 -1.85
CA VAL A 281 -4.22 -15.08 -1.96
C VAL A 281 -4.02 -14.17 -3.16
N PHE A 282 -5.04 -14.13 -4.01
CA PHE A 282 -4.99 -13.41 -5.27
C PHE A 282 -6.35 -12.80 -5.61
N ARG A 283 -6.30 -11.61 -6.21
CA ARG A 283 -7.47 -10.89 -6.70
C ARG A 283 -7.29 -10.54 -8.17
N ASP A 284 -8.24 -11.01 -8.96
CA ASP A 284 -8.51 -10.52 -10.30
C ASP A 284 -9.69 -9.55 -10.25
N PRO A 285 -9.50 -8.23 -10.44
CA PRO A 285 -10.59 -7.25 -10.41
C PRO A 285 -11.71 -7.53 -11.42
N ARG A 286 -11.42 -8.27 -12.51
CA ARG A 286 -12.43 -8.67 -13.50
C ARG A 286 -13.39 -9.73 -12.95
N LYS A 287 -12.95 -10.44 -11.91
CA LYS A 287 -13.69 -11.48 -11.18
C LYS A 287 -14.20 -11.00 -9.83
N ASP A 288 -14.17 -9.70 -9.55
CA ASP A 288 -14.90 -9.10 -8.43
C ASP A 288 -16.38 -9.47 -8.51
N LEU A 289 -17.08 -9.38 -7.37
CA LEU A 289 -18.47 -9.82 -7.26
C LEU A 289 -19.34 -9.12 -8.30
N SER A 290 -20.05 -9.91 -9.09
CA SER A 290 -21.00 -9.39 -10.08
C SER A 290 -22.27 -8.86 -9.42
N VAL A 291 -23.02 -8.00 -10.12
CA VAL A 291 -24.33 -7.51 -9.65
C VAL A 291 -25.29 -8.67 -9.38
N LYS A 292 -25.25 -9.70 -10.23
CA LYS A 292 -26.06 -10.91 -10.06
C LYS A 292 -25.71 -11.63 -8.76
N GLU A 293 -24.42 -11.85 -8.48
CA GLU A 293 -23.98 -12.47 -7.23
C GLU A 293 -24.32 -11.59 -6.02
N TRP A 294 -24.12 -10.27 -6.11
CA TRP A 294 -24.51 -9.32 -5.06
C TRP A 294 -26.01 -9.38 -4.76
N SER A 295 -26.86 -9.58 -5.76
CA SER A 295 -28.31 -9.67 -5.57
C SER A 295 -28.75 -10.88 -4.73
N LEU A 296 -27.90 -11.90 -4.58
CA LEU A 296 -28.20 -13.11 -3.81
C LEU A 296 -28.08 -12.90 -2.29
N PHE A 297 -27.35 -11.87 -1.86
CA PHE A 297 -27.16 -11.62 -0.43
C PHE A 297 -28.38 -10.99 0.22
N SER A 298 -28.65 -11.40 1.46
CA SER A 298 -29.70 -10.80 2.30
C SER A 298 -29.53 -9.28 2.47
N GLY A 299 -30.64 -8.57 2.68
CA GLY A 299 -30.64 -7.12 2.94
C GLY A 299 -29.77 -6.74 4.15
N ASP A 300 -29.80 -7.55 5.22
CA ASP A 300 -28.99 -7.34 6.42
C ASP A 300 -27.49 -7.49 6.17
N PHE A 301 -27.09 -8.44 5.30
CA PHE A 301 -25.70 -8.56 4.88
C PHE A 301 -25.28 -7.33 4.07
N LYS A 302 -26.08 -6.96 3.07
CA LYS A 302 -25.80 -5.80 2.20
C LYS A 302 -25.64 -4.51 3.01
N HIS A 303 -26.54 -4.29 3.97
CA HIS A 303 -26.51 -3.14 4.87
C HIS A 303 -25.24 -3.12 5.72
N ARG A 304 -24.90 -4.21 6.42
CA ARG A 304 -23.67 -4.30 7.22
C ARG A 304 -22.40 -4.12 6.38
N TYR A 305 -22.36 -4.68 5.18
CA TYR A 305 -21.23 -4.54 4.28
C TYR A 305 -21.08 -3.10 3.78
N ALA A 306 -22.17 -2.45 3.39
CA ALA A 306 -22.19 -1.03 2.99
C ALA A 306 -21.83 -0.10 4.16
N GLU A 307 -22.32 -0.38 5.37
CA GLU A 307 -21.95 0.35 6.58
C GLU A 307 -20.44 0.24 6.87
N MET A 308 -19.87 -0.96 6.79
CA MET A 308 -18.43 -1.13 6.93
C MET A 308 -17.67 -0.39 5.80
N THR A 309 -18.21 -0.40 4.57
CA THR A 309 -17.66 0.34 3.42
C THR A 309 -17.54 1.82 3.74
N LEU A 310 -18.62 2.42 4.22
CA LEU A 310 -18.68 3.83 4.63
C LEU A 310 -17.71 4.12 5.79
N SER A 311 -17.69 3.24 6.79
CA SER A 311 -16.78 3.33 7.94
C SER A 311 -15.32 3.41 7.51
N LYS A 312 -14.91 2.56 6.57
CA LYS A 312 -13.55 2.56 6.01
C LYS A 312 -13.27 3.79 5.14
N ARG A 313 -14.22 4.22 4.30
CA ARG A 313 -14.11 5.45 3.51
C ARG A 313 -13.85 6.68 4.38
N MET A 314 -14.51 6.76 5.53
CA MET A 314 -14.43 7.88 6.47
C MET A 314 -13.36 7.74 7.56
N ALA A 315 -12.49 6.72 7.49
CA ALA A 315 -11.46 6.45 8.50
C ALA A 315 -11.98 6.18 9.93
N GLY A 316 -13.12 5.48 10.07
CA GLY A 316 -13.62 4.85 11.32
C GLY A 316 -14.06 5.81 12.44
N SER A 317 -13.17 6.72 12.88
CA SER A 317 -13.45 7.72 13.92
C SER A 317 -14.52 8.71 13.46
N LYS A 318 -14.39 9.26 12.25
CA LYS A 318 -15.39 10.18 11.68
C LYS A 318 -16.73 9.50 11.45
N PHE A 319 -16.71 8.22 11.04
CA PHE A 319 -17.93 7.44 10.91
C PHE A 319 -18.64 7.28 12.26
N THR A 320 -17.91 6.96 13.32
CA THR A 320 -18.48 6.82 14.68
C THR A 320 -19.07 8.14 15.17
N GLU A 321 -18.42 9.26 14.89
CA GLU A 321 -18.92 10.60 15.21
C GLU A 321 -20.19 10.93 14.42
N MET A 322 -20.18 10.71 13.10
CA MET A 322 -21.34 10.94 12.22
C MET A 322 -22.52 10.05 12.58
N LYS A 323 -22.29 8.77 12.92
CA LYS A 323 -23.35 7.86 13.37
C LYS A 323 -24.02 8.33 14.65
N LYS A 324 -23.30 9.02 15.53
CA LYS A 324 -23.85 9.61 16.76
C LYS A 324 -24.56 10.93 16.53
N SER A 325 -23.99 11.82 15.71
CA SER A 325 -24.51 13.18 15.52
C SER A 325 -25.59 13.27 14.44
N LYS A 326 -25.49 12.46 13.38
CA LYS A 326 -26.33 12.52 12.17
C LYS A 326 -26.70 11.11 11.68
N PRO A 327 -27.43 10.29 12.47
CA PRO A 327 -27.75 8.92 12.10
C PRO A 327 -28.52 8.80 10.77
N GLY A 328 -29.43 9.75 10.47
CA GLY A 328 -30.14 9.77 9.19
C GLY A 328 -29.23 10.00 7.98
N GLN A 329 -28.17 10.80 8.13
CA GLN A 329 -27.17 11.00 7.07
C GLN A 329 -26.37 9.72 6.83
N VAL A 330 -25.99 9.00 7.91
CA VAL A 330 -25.32 7.70 7.78
C VAL A 330 -26.18 6.71 7.02
N GLU A 331 -27.47 6.61 7.36
CA GLU A 331 -28.38 5.68 6.67
C GLU A 331 -28.51 6.04 5.18
N ASN A 332 -28.66 7.32 4.84
CA ASN A 332 -28.71 7.76 3.43
C ASN A 332 -27.45 7.38 2.65
N GLU A 333 -26.26 7.56 3.24
CA GLU A 333 -24.98 7.17 2.63
C GLU A 333 -24.84 5.65 2.50
N VAL A 334 -25.30 4.88 3.48
CA VAL A 334 -25.34 3.40 3.41
C VAL A 334 -26.24 2.95 2.27
N GLN A 335 -27.46 3.50 2.17
CA GLN A 335 -28.38 3.20 1.07
C GLN A 335 -27.82 3.63 -0.29
N GLN A 336 -27.08 4.75 -0.34
CA GLN A 336 -26.38 5.16 -1.55
C GLN A 336 -25.33 4.13 -1.98
N ILE A 337 -24.51 3.63 -1.06
CA ILE A 337 -23.52 2.60 -1.35
C ILE A 337 -24.18 1.29 -1.82
N ILE A 338 -25.30 0.89 -1.21
CA ILE A 338 -26.07 -0.28 -1.66
C ILE A 338 -26.54 -0.10 -3.10
N ARG A 339 -27.11 1.07 -3.44
CA ARG A 339 -27.52 1.40 -4.81
C ARG A 339 -26.37 1.37 -5.80
N GLU A 340 -25.17 1.80 -5.42
CA GLU A 340 -23.98 1.71 -6.27
C GLU A 340 -23.57 0.25 -6.57
N TYR A 341 -23.66 -0.64 -5.57
CA TYR A 341 -23.43 -2.07 -5.79
C TYR A 341 -24.54 -2.72 -6.64
N ASP A 342 -25.80 -2.37 -6.38
CA ASP A 342 -26.94 -2.87 -7.15
C ASP A 342 -26.90 -2.40 -8.62
N ALA A 343 -26.42 -1.17 -8.87
CA ALA A 343 -26.22 -0.64 -10.23
C ALA A 343 -24.93 -1.15 -10.90
N GLY A 344 -24.02 -1.74 -10.12
CA GLY A 344 -22.71 -2.20 -10.61
C GLY A 344 -21.71 -1.08 -10.93
N THR A 345 -22.04 0.18 -10.59
CA THR A 345 -21.08 1.30 -10.64
C THR A 345 -19.95 1.10 -9.63
N ARG A 346 -20.24 0.35 -8.56
CA ARG A 346 -19.27 -0.20 -7.62
C ARG A 346 -19.36 -1.72 -7.62
N ARG A 347 -18.21 -2.41 -7.48
CA ARG A 347 -18.15 -3.86 -7.28
C ARG A 347 -17.49 -4.20 -5.95
N VAL A 348 -17.93 -5.31 -5.34
CA VAL A 348 -17.35 -5.82 -4.10
C VAL A 348 -16.04 -6.54 -4.44
N PRO A 349 -14.89 -6.07 -3.92
CA PRO A 349 -13.61 -6.71 -4.21
C PRO A 349 -13.55 -8.13 -3.66
N LEU A 350 -13.23 -9.09 -4.54
CA LEU A 350 -13.23 -10.51 -4.22
C LEU A 350 -11.82 -11.08 -4.32
N VAL A 351 -11.34 -11.70 -3.24
CA VAL A 351 -10.06 -12.40 -3.19
C VAL A 351 -10.33 -13.90 -3.21
N GLN A 352 -9.64 -14.60 -4.10
CA GLN A 352 -9.59 -16.06 -4.09
C GLN A 352 -8.57 -16.52 -3.05
N LEU A 353 -8.99 -17.45 -2.19
CA LEU A 353 -8.17 -18.08 -1.17
C LEU A 353 -7.82 -19.50 -1.64
N CYS A 354 -6.62 -19.69 -2.19
CA CYS A 354 -6.13 -21.01 -2.55
C CYS A 354 -5.28 -21.58 -1.41
N CYS A 355 -5.83 -22.49 -0.61
CA CYS A 355 -5.04 -23.24 0.36
C CYS A 355 -3.84 -23.93 -0.33
N ILE A 356 -2.64 -23.73 0.23
CA ILE A 356 -1.37 -24.31 -0.22
C ILE A 356 -0.73 -25.23 0.84
N GLY A 357 -1.44 -25.47 1.94
CA GLY A 357 -1.03 -26.41 2.97
C GLY A 357 -1.58 -26.06 4.35
N TYR A 358 -1.60 -27.04 5.24
CA TYR A 358 -1.90 -26.85 6.65
C TYR A 358 -0.68 -27.16 7.51
N ASP A 359 -0.05 -26.14 8.10
CA ASP A 359 1.10 -26.32 8.98
C ASP A 359 0.64 -26.69 10.39
N HIS A 360 0.57 -28.00 10.67
CA HIS A 360 0.26 -28.49 12.02
C HIS A 360 1.36 -28.13 13.03
N GLY A 361 2.62 -28.08 12.60
CA GLY A 361 3.74 -27.69 13.44
C GLY A 361 3.59 -26.26 13.96
N LEU A 362 3.06 -25.35 13.14
CA LEU A 362 2.75 -23.97 13.54
C LEU A 362 1.72 -23.95 14.68
N VAL A 363 0.68 -24.78 14.60
CA VAL A 363 -0.34 -24.86 15.65
C VAL A 363 0.25 -25.35 16.96
N LEU A 364 1.06 -26.42 16.91
CA LEU A 364 1.75 -26.96 18.09
C LEU A 364 2.72 -25.92 18.69
N ALA A 365 3.53 -25.28 17.85
CA ALA A 365 4.46 -24.23 18.27
C ALA A 365 3.72 -23.06 18.94
N LEU A 366 2.56 -22.67 18.43
CA LEU A 366 1.73 -21.63 19.05
C LEU A 366 1.10 -22.06 20.38
N GLN A 367 0.78 -23.35 20.55
CA GLN A 367 0.25 -23.89 21.80
C GLN A 367 1.31 -24.00 22.89
N GLU A 368 2.50 -24.50 22.51
CA GLU A 368 3.63 -24.74 23.41
C GLU A 368 4.37 -23.46 23.75
N ALA A 369 4.28 -22.44 22.89
CA ALA A 369 4.91 -21.16 23.14
C ALA A 369 4.52 -20.64 24.53
N PRO A 370 5.52 -20.25 25.35
CA PRO A 370 5.22 -19.72 26.66
C PRO A 370 4.30 -18.53 26.45
N LYS A 371 3.10 -18.63 27.01
CA LYS A 371 2.17 -17.51 27.12
C LYS A 371 2.88 -16.53 28.02
N ARG A 372 3.75 -15.69 27.43
CA ARG A 372 4.30 -14.52 28.08
C ARG A 372 3.08 -13.90 28.69
N THR A 373 3.02 -13.87 30.02
CA THR A 373 1.98 -13.15 30.73
C THR A 373 2.10 -11.79 30.09
N ILE A 374 1.18 -11.49 29.15
CA ILE A 374 1.12 -10.20 28.50
C ILE A 374 0.81 -9.38 29.70
N GLY A 375 1.88 -8.80 30.27
CA GLY A 375 1.78 -8.18 31.57
C GLY A 375 0.61 -7.23 31.40
N LYS A 376 -0.10 -6.97 32.50
CA LYS A 376 -0.92 -5.78 32.54
C LYS A 376 0.02 -4.57 32.38
N ARG A 377 0.68 -4.40 31.23
CA ARG A 377 1.05 -3.14 30.63
C ARG A 377 -0.29 -2.45 30.69
N LYS A 378 -0.44 -1.61 31.72
CA LYS A 378 -1.49 -0.60 31.80
C LYS A 378 -1.56 -0.11 30.37
N VAL A 379 -2.66 -0.44 29.68
CA VAL A 379 -2.92 0.05 28.33
C VAL A 379 -2.73 1.53 28.51
N GLY A 380 -1.57 2.03 28.10
CA GLY A 380 -1.22 3.42 28.27
C GLY A 380 -2.31 4.10 27.52
N GLN A 381 -3.18 4.81 28.25
CA GLN A 381 -4.11 5.75 27.66
C GLN A 381 -3.31 6.43 26.56
N GLY A 382 -3.68 6.15 25.30
CA GLY A 382 -2.91 6.59 24.15
C GLY A 382 -2.53 8.02 24.42
N THR A 383 -1.24 8.34 24.31
CA THR A 383 -0.74 9.69 24.41
C THR A 383 -1.64 10.54 23.53
N LYS A 384 -2.60 11.21 24.19
CA LYS A 384 -3.36 12.30 23.63
C LYS A 384 -2.24 13.24 23.23
N ARG A 385 -1.92 13.27 21.93
CA ARG A 385 -1.28 14.43 21.34
C ARG A 385 -2.25 15.56 21.64
N THR A 386 -1.98 16.26 22.73
CA THR A 386 -2.55 17.57 23.01
C THR A 386 -2.11 18.43 21.83
N GLY A 387 -3.00 18.53 20.84
CA GLY A 387 -2.98 19.65 19.92
C GLY A 387 -3.01 20.90 20.80
N GLY A 388 -1.98 21.73 20.64
CA GLY A 388 -2.00 23.09 21.12
C GLY A 388 -3.20 23.77 20.46
N ALA A 389 -4.19 24.08 21.28
CA ALA A 389 -5.23 25.04 20.96
C ALA A 389 -5.16 26.11 22.04
N SER A 390 -4.66 27.25 21.60
CA SER A 390 -4.97 28.61 22.02
C SER A 390 -5.95 28.73 23.18
N SER A 391 -5.42 29.28 24.26
CA SER A 391 -6.15 29.82 25.40
C SER A 391 -7.09 30.94 24.99
N VAL A 392 -8.40 30.77 25.20
CA VAL A 392 -9.33 31.88 25.44
C VAL A 392 -10.22 31.53 26.63
N ALA A 393 -9.91 32.23 27.73
CA ALA A 393 -10.73 32.68 28.85
C ALA A 393 -11.92 31.85 29.38
N SER A 394 -11.86 31.51 30.68
CA SER A 394 -12.92 31.92 31.61
C SER A 394 -12.42 32.01 33.07
N THR A 395 -12.36 33.25 33.56
CA THR A 395 -12.82 33.77 34.86
C THR A 395 -12.62 32.95 36.14
N SER A 396 -11.69 33.40 37.01
CA SER A 396 -11.87 33.34 38.47
C SER A 396 -10.95 34.33 39.20
N HIS A 397 -11.50 34.93 40.25
CA HIS A 397 -11.05 36.12 41.00
C HIS A 397 -9.71 36.00 41.74
N ARG A 398 -8.87 37.06 41.70
CA ARG A 398 -8.25 37.74 42.88
C ARG A 398 -7.25 38.86 42.47
N PRO A 399 -6.86 39.80 43.38
CA PRO A 399 -7.03 41.23 43.12
C PRO A 399 -5.77 42.01 42.75
N LEU A 400 -6.02 43.06 41.97
CA LEU A 400 -5.39 44.38 41.93
C LEU A 400 -4.08 44.59 42.69
N ARG A 401 -2.98 44.64 41.93
CA ARG A 401 -1.86 45.53 42.24
C ARG A 401 -1.63 46.52 41.09
N LYS A 402 -1.87 47.79 41.41
CA LYS A 402 -1.54 48.98 40.63
C LYS A 402 -0.05 48.96 40.28
N ARG A 403 0.32 49.25 39.02
CA ARG A 403 1.34 50.26 38.71
C ARG A 403 1.42 50.61 37.22
N VAL A 404 1.00 51.85 36.97
CA VAL A 404 1.65 52.88 36.15
C VAL A 404 2.02 52.49 34.70
N ARG A 405 1.15 52.98 33.82
CA ARG A 405 1.35 53.24 32.41
C ARG A 405 2.30 54.43 32.24
N THR A 406 3.39 54.24 31.50
CA THR A 406 4.14 55.34 30.87
C THR A 406 4.24 55.02 29.40
N GLN A 407 3.55 55.81 28.58
CA GLN A 407 3.77 55.86 27.14
C GLN A 407 5.09 56.57 26.88
N ARG A 408 5.88 56.09 25.91
CA ARG A 408 6.77 56.97 25.17
C ARG A 408 6.96 56.47 23.74
N ALA A 409 6.85 57.43 22.84
CA ALA A 409 6.89 57.31 21.40
C ALA A 409 8.33 57.37 20.85
N ALA A 410 8.41 57.02 19.57
CA ALA A 410 9.32 57.54 18.54
C ALA A 410 10.76 57.02 18.48
N SER A 411 11.06 56.33 17.37
CA SER A 411 12.03 56.72 16.32
C SER A 411 12.93 55.58 15.82
N PRO A 412 13.44 55.69 14.57
CA PRO A 412 13.86 54.55 13.74
C PRO A 412 15.39 54.44 13.55
N GLN A 413 15.77 53.37 12.82
CA GLN A 413 17.08 53.04 12.19
C GLN A 413 18.04 52.16 13.02
N PRO A 414 19.08 51.53 12.42
CA PRO A 414 19.41 51.32 11.00
C PRO A 414 19.73 49.85 10.62
N ASP A 415 20.01 49.66 9.33
CA ASP A 415 20.59 48.48 8.67
C ASP A 415 21.78 47.85 9.43
N VAL A 416 21.79 46.52 9.46
CA VAL A 416 22.96 45.72 9.81
C VAL A 416 23.15 44.66 8.72
N ASP A 417 24.20 44.87 7.94
CA ASP A 417 24.82 43.89 7.06
C ASP A 417 25.14 42.62 7.86
N MET A 418 24.61 41.49 7.41
CA MET A 418 24.96 40.16 7.90
C MET A 418 25.77 39.47 6.81
N ASP A 419 27.07 39.39 7.05
CA ASP A 419 28.01 38.54 6.32
C ASP A 419 27.46 37.10 6.23
N VAL A 420 27.39 36.59 5.01
CA VAL A 420 27.02 35.21 4.72
C VAL A 420 28.27 34.36 4.82
N ASP A 421 28.39 33.61 5.91
CA ASP A 421 29.38 32.56 6.09
C ASP A 421 29.21 31.46 5.02
N ASP A 422 30.28 31.30 4.24
CA ASP A 422 30.46 30.32 3.18
C ASP A 422 30.70 28.93 3.80
N HIS A 423 29.64 28.16 3.99
CA HIS A 423 29.74 26.75 4.38
C HIS A 423 29.51 25.84 3.15
N PRO A 424 30.49 24.98 2.78
CA PRO A 424 30.28 24.02 1.72
C PRO A 424 29.28 22.92 2.15
N PRO A 425 28.43 22.42 1.25
CA PRO A 425 27.43 21.42 1.57
C PRO A 425 28.07 20.06 1.88
N PRO A 426 27.45 19.25 2.75
CA PRO A 426 27.99 17.95 3.15
C PRO A 426 27.91 16.93 2.00
N GLU A 427 29.00 16.20 1.81
CA GLU A 427 29.14 15.13 0.83
C GLU A 427 28.06 14.04 1.02
N GLY A 428 27.30 13.80 -0.06
CA GLY A 428 26.29 12.75 -0.10
C GLY A 428 26.88 11.33 -0.17
N PRO A 429 26.11 10.29 0.20
CA PRO A 429 26.59 8.93 0.30
C PRO A 429 26.88 8.31 -1.08
N ARG A 430 28.05 7.67 -1.16
CA ARG A 430 28.58 6.94 -2.32
C ARG A 430 27.58 5.90 -2.85
N ARG A 431 27.18 6.04 -4.11
CA ARG A 431 26.44 5.02 -4.87
C ARG A 431 27.35 3.82 -5.14
N SER A 432 27.00 2.67 -4.57
CA SER A 432 27.56 1.37 -4.94
C SER A 432 26.92 0.91 -6.24
N SER A 433 27.67 0.96 -7.34
CA SER A 433 27.30 0.37 -8.62
C SER A 433 27.60 -1.12 -8.60
N ARG A 434 26.59 -1.94 -8.29
CA ARG A 434 26.64 -3.39 -8.50
C ARG A 434 26.15 -3.71 -9.91
N VAL A 435 27.09 -4.01 -10.79
CA VAL A 435 26.83 -4.52 -12.14
C VAL A 435 26.20 -5.92 -12.02
N VAL A 436 24.92 -6.03 -12.38
CA VAL A 436 24.24 -7.33 -12.54
C VAL A 436 24.49 -7.79 -13.97
N ARG A 437 25.36 -8.79 -14.14
CA ARG A 437 25.48 -9.56 -15.38
C ARG A 437 24.23 -10.44 -15.52
N LEU A 438 23.34 -10.08 -16.45
CA LEU A 438 22.30 -10.97 -16.95
C LEU A 438 22.96 -12.03 -17.86
N LEU A 439 23.04 -13.26 -17.37
CA LEU A 439 23.33 -14.43 -18.19
C LEU A 439 22.06 -14.78 -18.96
N VAL A 440 22.03 -14.38 -20.23
CA VAL A 440 21.08 -14.91 -21.22
C VAL A 440 21.49 -16.35 -21.52
N ARG A 441 20.62 -17.30 -21.20
CA ARG A 441 20.78 -18.71 -21.54
C ARG A 441 20.14 -18.91 -22.92
N GLU A 442 20.94 -19.18 -23.93
CA GLU A 442 20.46 -19.61 -25.25
C GLU A 442 19.82 -21.01 -25.16
N PRO A 443 18.73 -21.28 -25.91
CA PRO A 443 18.17 -22.62 -26.01
C PRO A 443 19.02 -23.48 -26.94
N GLN A 444 19.46 -24.64 -26.45
CA GLN A 444 20.04 -25.67 -27.30
C GLN A 444 18.93 -26.28 -28.17
N ALA A 445 19.16 -26.29 -29.48
CA ALA A 445 18.40 -27.08 -30.43
C ALA A 445 18.94 -28.52 -30.39
N ASP A 446 18.06 -29.46 -30.06
CA ASP A 446 18.33 -30.89 -30.18
C ASP A 446 18.49 -31.26 -31.67
N SER A 447 19.54 -32.02 -31.97
CA SER A 447 19.79 -32.70 -33.26
C SER A 447 20.02 -34.17 -33.00
#